data_AF-A0A925YAI9-F1
#
_entry.id   AF-A0A925YAI9-F1
#
_cell.length_a   1.000
_cell.length_b   1.000
_cell.length_c   1.000
_cell.angle_alpha   90.00
_cell.angle_beta   90.00
_cell.angle_gamma   90.00
#
_symmetry.space_group_name_H-M   'P 1'
#
loop_
_entity.id
_entity.type
_entity.pdbx_description
1 polymer ?
#
loop_
_entity_poly.entity_id
_entity_poly.type
_entity_poly.pdbx_seq_one_letter_code
_entity_poly.pdbx_strand_id
1 'polypeptide(L)'
;MSDRVDAVLLHPFYGWLAMMVIFFTVFWAIFSFAQIPMGWIGDGKDALGSWIGSFMAEGDLRSLIVGGVIEGVGSVVIFLPQIVLLFLFIGLLESSGYMARAAYLMDGVMAKAGLSGKSFLPLFSSFACAIPGIMATRTIGSAKERLVTIFVAPWMSCSARLPVYFLIIPLLLHEKEGTWKQALVLFGIYAVGTLTAFIIARLLRGRLGEDVTSGHFLLELPPYRKPQWSYIARHVLDRAFSFLKKAGTLILGLSILLWALNTYPKTDDGDQAKGLSNSAMGRIGAVIEPVVKPLGFDGKMGTAILTSFAAREVFVSSMGILYHVDETEDEEQTRDKLRDQLKTAKWPDGRPIFTTLSLISLLVFFIYALQCLPTSAVVLRESGSWKWALGQFVFMTGFAYVASLAVFQGGKLLGF
;
A
#
# COMPACT_ATOMS: atom_id res chain seq x y z
N MET A 1 -4.07 -32.20 -25.73
CA MET A 1 -4.69 -31.75 -24.45
C MET A 1 -4.48 -30.25 -24.22
N SER A 2 -3.27 -29.71 -24.46
CA SER A 2 -2.99 -28.25 -24.41
C SER A 2 -3.95 -27.45 -25.28
N ASP A 3 -4.12 -27.82 -26.55
CA ASP A 3 -4.91 -27.02 -27.52
C ASP A 3 -6.40 -26.88 -27.17
N ARG A 4 -7.00 -27.86 -26.49
CA ARG A 4 -8.41 -27.79 -26.04
C ARG A 4 -8.58 -26.87 -24.83
N VAL A 5 -7.60 -26.87 -23.92
CA VAL A 5 -7.59 -25.98 -22.75
C VAL A 5 -7.27 -24.56 -23.19
N ASP A 6 -6.33 -24.39 -24.11
CA ASP A 6 -5.98 -23.10 -24.71
C ASP A 6 -7.16 -22.53 -25.52
N ALA A 7 -7.95 -23.36 -26.22
CA ALA A 7 -9.17 -22.91 -26.91
C ALA A 7 -10.22 -22.27 -25.98
N VAL A 8 -10.33 -22.75 -24.73
CA VAL A 8 -11.24 -22.17 -23.73
C VAL A 8 -10.60 -20.96 -23.05
N LEU A 9 -9.34 -21.06 -22.63
CA LEU A 9 -8.63 -20.03 -21.89
C LEU A 9 -8.20 -18.81 -22.73
N LEU A 10 -8.11 -18.97 -24.05
CA LEU A 10 -7.77 -17.89 -24.98
C LEU A 10 -8.99 -17.38 -25.76
N HIS A 11 -10.19 -17.92 -25.51
CA HIS A 11 -11.40 -17.43 -26.16
C HIS A 11 -11.65 -15.96 -25.77
N PRO A 12 -12.09 -15.08 -26.70
CA PRO A 12 -12.32 -13.66 -26.41
C PRO A 12 -13.29 -13.37 -25.26
N PHE A 13 -14.16 -14.31 -24.91
CA PHE A 13 -15.09 -14.20 -23.77
C PHE A 13 -14.70 -15.13 -22.60
N TYR A 14 -14.60 -16.45 -22.85
CA TYR A 14 -14.27 -17.42 -21.81
C TYR A 14 -12.86 -17.26 -21.23
N GLY A 15 -11.90 -16.72 -22.00
CA GLY A 15 -10.56 -16.41 -21.50
C GLY A 15 -10.60 -15.30 -20.45
N TRP A 16 -11.33 -14.21 -20.72
CA TRP A 16 -11.51 -13.12 -19.75
C TRP A 16 -12.27 -13.58 -18.51
N LEU A 17 -13.32 -14.39 -18.69
CA LEU A 17 -14.07 -14.96 -17.57
C LEU A 17 -13.19 -15.88 -16.72
N ALA A 18 -12.47 -16.82 -17.34
CA ALA A 18 -11.56 -17.73 -16.65
C ALA A 18 -10.46 -16.97 -15.91
N MET A 19 -9.89 -15.94 -16.53
CA MET A 19 -8.91 -15.07 -15.90
C MET A 19 -9.47 -14.36 -14.67
N MET A 20 -10.65 -13.74 -14.78
CA MET A 20 -11.30 -13.09 -13.64
C MET A 20 -11.58 -14.09 -12.52
N VAL A 21 -12.07 -15.29 -12.82
CA VAL A 21 -12.35 -16.33 -11.83
C VAL A 21 -11.07 -16.83 -11.15
N ILE A 22 -10.01 -17.10 -11.92
CA ILE A 22 -8.73 -17.57 -11.38
C ILE A 22 -8.13 -16.50 -10.46
N PHE A 23 -8.04 -15.25 -10.93
CA PHE A 23 -7.49 -14.17 -10.12
C PHE A 23 -8.36 -13.83 -8.92
N PHE A 24 -9.69 -13.84 -9.06
CA PHE A 24 -10.60 -13.69 -7.92
C PHE A 24 -10.37 -14.77 -6.87
N THR A 25 -10.27 -16.04 -7.28
CA THR A 25 -10.02 -17.16 -6.38
C THR A 25 -8.68 -17.01 -5.66
N VAL A 26 -7.63 -16.64 -6.40
CA VAL A 26 -6.30 -16.38 -5.82
C VAL A 26 -6.34 -15.24 -4.81
N PHE A 27 -7.00 -14.12 -5.13
CA PHE A 27 -7.08 -12.97 -4.23
C PHE A 27 -7.90 -13.29 -2.99
N TRP A 28 -9.09 -13.86 -3.19
CA TRP A 28 -9.95 -14.28 -2.09
C TRP A 28 -9.22 -15.26 -1.16
N ALA A 29 -8.50 -16.24 -1.72
CA ALA A 29 -7.70 -17.17 -0.94
C ALA A 29 -6.57 -16.44 -0.19
N ILE A 30 -5.77 -15.60 -0.86
CA ILE A 30 -4.68 -14.87 -0.21
C ILE A 30 -5.21 -14.04 0.96
N PHE A 31 -6.25 -13.25 0.77
CA PHE A 31 -6.78 -12.40 1.84
C PHE A 31 -7.44 -13.20 2.94
N SER A 32 -8.31 -14.15 2.61
CA SER A 32 -9.02 -14.96 3.61
C SER A 32 -8.07 -15.81 4.46
N PHE A 33 -7.13 -16.52 3.81
CA PHE A 33 -6.20 -17.40 4.51
C PHE A 33 -5.05 -16.66 5.19
N ALA A 34 -4.67 -15.45 4.74
CA ALA A 34 -3.59 -14.70 5.40
C ALA A 34 -4.01 -14.07 6.73
N GLN A 35 -5.29 -13.72 6.92
CA GLN A 35 -5.76 -13.08 8.16
C GLN A 35 -5.56 -13.97 9.41
N ILE A 36 -5.74 -15.29 9.26
CA ILE A 36 -5.59 -16.25 10.37
C ILE A 36 -4.17 -16.22 10.97
N PRO A 37 -3.10 -16.50 10.20
CA PRO A 37 -1.74 -16.44 10.72
C PRO A 37 -1.29 -15.01 11.05
N MET A 38 -1.85 -13.98 10.39
CA MET A 38 -1.62 -12.59 10.76
C MET A 38 -2.11 -12.30 12.18
N GLY A 39 -3.31 -12.74 12.53
CA GLY A 39 -3.87 -12.63 13.89
C GLY A 39 -2.98 -13.32 14.92
N TRP A 40 -2.57 -14.57 14.67
CA TRP A 40 -1.68 -15.28 15.61
C TRP A 40 -0.33 -14.60 15.83
N ILE A 41 0.23 -13.97 14.80
CA ILE A 41 1.47 -13.19 14.93
C ILE A 41 1.20 -11.89 15.70
N GLY A 42 0.04 -11.26 15.48
CA GLY A 42 -0.46 -10.11 16.24
C GLY A 42 -0.56 -10.43 17.73
N ASP A 43 -1.36 -11.42 18.09
CA ASP A 43 -1.53 -11.86 19.48
C ASP A 43 -0.19 -12.26 20.12
N GLY A 44 0.66 -12.92 19.34
CA GLY A 44 2.00 -13.32 19.75
C GLY A 44 2.92 -12.15 20.06
N LYS A 45 2.90 -11.07 19.25
CA LYS A 45 3.73 -9.87 19.53
C LYS A 45 3.23 -9.12 20.76
N ASP A 46 1.91 -9.04 20.97
CA ASP A 46 1.33 -8.30 22.09
C ASP A 46 1.55 -9.05 23.40
N ALA A 47 1.46 -10.39 23.38
CA ALA A 47 1.85 -11.26 24.49
C ALA A 47 3.35 -11.13 24.81
N LEU A 48 4.22 -11.10 23.79
CA LEU A 48 5.66 -10.90 24.00
C LEU A 48 5.96 -9.51 24.58
N GLY A 49 5.29 -8.47 24.09
CA GLY A 49 5.45 -7.08 24.52
C GLY A 49 5.02 -6.87 25.97
N SER A 50 3.87 -7.44 26.37
CA SER A 50 3.39 -7.40 27.75
C SER A 50 4.26 -8.23 28.70
N TRP A 51 4.70 -9.42 28.26
CA TRP A 51 5.62 -10.26 29.03
C TRP A 51 6.93 -9.53 29.34
N ILE A 52 7.60 -8.98 28.31
CA ILE A 52 8.84 -8.21 28.48
C ILE A 52 8.59 -6.93 29.29
N GLY A 53 7.45 -6.27 29.07
CA GLY A 53 7.04 -5.09 29.81
C GLY A 53 6.85 -5.35 31.31
N SER A 54 6.43 -6.55 31.71
CA SER A 54 6.24 -6.92 33.12
C SER A 54 7.55 -7.09 33.90
N PHE A 55 8.66 -7.40 33.21
CA PHE A 55 9.98 -7.59 33.82
C PHE A 55 10.83 -6.31 33.88
N MET A 56 10.39 -5.24 33.22
CA MET A 56 11.15 -3.99 33.13
C MET A 56 10.41 -2.85 33.83
N ALA A 57 11.17 -2.07 34.61
CA ALA A 57 10.67 -0.81 35.16
C ALA A 57 10.24 0.14 34.03
N GLU A 58 9.30 1.04 34.33
CA GLU A 58 8.91 2.09 33.39
C GLU A 58 10.09 2.98 33.06
N GLY A 59 10.41 3.11 31.77
CA GLY A 59 11.56 3.85 31.30
C GLY A 59 11.72 3.80 29.77
N ASP A 60 12.68 4.57 29.26
CA ASP A 60 12.93 4.71 27.82
C ASP A 60 13.32 3.38 27.17
N LEU A 61 14.06 2.55 27.89
CA LEU A 61 14.49 1.23 27.41
C LEU A 61 13.30 0.31 27.19
N ARG A 62 12.33 0.28 28.11
CA ARG A 62 11.10 -0.51 27.96
C ARG A 62 10.28 -0.01 26.77
N SER A 63 10.11 1.32 26.65
CA SER A 63 9.37 1.92 25.53
C SER A 63 10.04 1.64 24.17
N LEU A 64 11.37 1.73 24.09
CA LEU A 64 12.12 1.41 22.87
C LEU A 64 11.98 -0.07 22.49
N ILE A 65 12.12 -0.97 23.46
CA ILE A 65 12.05 -2.40 23.20
C ILE A 65 10.64 -2.80 22.79
N VAL A 66 9.62 -2.40 23.55
CA VAL A 66 8.23 -2.79 23.28
C VAL A 66 7.67 -2.02 22.07
N GLY A 67 7.65 -0.69 22.13
CA GLY A 67 7.02 0.14 21.10
C GLY A 67 7.89 0.43 19.87
N GLY A 68 9.22 0.31 19.97
CA GLY A 68 10.12 0.56 18.85
C GLY A 68 10.52 -0.73 18.12
N VAL A 69 11.03 -1.72 18.88
CA VAL A 69 11.61 -2.95 18.34
C VAL A 69 10.58 -4.05 18.15
N ILE A 70 9.82 -4.41 19.19
CA ILE A 70 8.85 -5.52 19.12
C ILE A 70 7.71 -5.14 18.17
N GLU A 71 7.11 -3.96 18.32
CA GLU A 71 6.13 -3.45 17.35
C GLU A 71 6.71 -3.33 15.93
N GLY A 72 7.93 -2.83 15.82
CA GLY A 72 8.64 -2.72 14.54
C GLY A 72 8.81 -4.07 13.83
N VAL A 73 9.40 -5.06 14.51
CA VAL A 73 9.60 -6.41 13.96
C VAL A 73 8.25 -7.11 13.76
N GLY A 74 7.31 -6.93 14.70
CA GLY A 74 5.96 -7.48 14.65
C GLY A 74 5.25 -7.07 13.36
N SER A 75 5.23 -5.77 13.04
CA SER A 75 4.63 -5.25 11.80
C SER A 75 5.22 -5.93 10.55
N VAL A 76 6.54 -6.16 10.50
CA VAL A 76 7.20 -6.84 9.38
C VAL A 76 6.74 -8.30 9.27
N VAL A 77 6.73 -9.00 10.41
CA VAL A 77 6.45 -10.44 10.45
C VAL A 77 4.97 -10.71 10.20
N ILE A 78 4.06 -9.81 10.60
CA ILE A 78 2.62 -9.89 10.29
C ILE A 78 2.39 -9.95 8.78
N PHE A 79 3.15 -9.25 7.94
CA PHE A 79 2.98 -9.33 6.48
C PHE A 79 3.53 -10.61 5.82
N LEU A 80 4.33 -11.40 6.54
CA LEU A 80 5.00 -12.56 5.98
C LEU A 80 4.04 -13.64 5.43
N PRO A 81 2.95 -14.02 6.11
CA PRO A 81 2.02 -15.04 5.61
C PRO A 81 1.36 -14.63 4.28
N GLN A 82 0.95 -13.37 4.13
CA GLN A 82 0.36 -12.87 2.89
C GLN A 82 1.37 -12.92 1.74
N ILE A 83 2.64 -12.59 2.00
CA ILE A 83 3.72 -12.66 1.00
C ILE A 83 4.01 -14.11 0.60
N VAL A 84 4.06 -15.03 1.57
CA VAL A 84 4.26 -16.47 1.34
C VAL A 84 3.15 -17.03 0.44
N LEU A 85 1.88 -16.72 0.75
CA LEU A 85 0.74 -17.13 -0.07
C LEU A 85 0.76 -16.51 -1.46
N LEU A 86 1.08 -15.21 -1.57
CA LEU A 86 1.21 -14.53 -2.87
C LEU A 86 2.26 -15.22 -3.76
N PHE A 87 3.46 -15.49 -3.24
CA PHE A 87 4.51 -16.17 -4.01
C PHE A 87 4.18 -17.64 -4.30
N LEU A 88 3.43 -18.31 -3.42
CA LEU A 88 2.93 -19.66 -3.66
C LEU A 88 1.99 -19.68 -4.88
N PHE A 89 1.01 -18.77 -4.94
CA PHE A 89 0.08 -18.68 -6.07
C PHE A 89 0.76 -18.19 -7.35
N ILE A 90 1.67 -17.21 -7.28
CA ILE A 90 2.46 -16.78 -8.44
C ILE A 90 3.28 -17.96 -8.99
N GLY A 91 3.97 -18.70 -8.12
CA GLY A 91 4.73 -19.89 -8.51
C GLY A 91 3.86 -21.00 -9.10
N LEU A 92 2.63 -21.17 -8.62
CA LEU A 92 1.65 -22.10 -9.19
C LEU A 92 1.20 -21.68 -10.60
N LEU A 93 0.87 -20.39 -10.78
CA LEU A 93 0.43 -19.86 -12.07
C LEU A 93 1.57 -19.80 -13.11
N GLU A 94 2.80 -19.57 -12.64
CA GLU A 94 4.01 -19.60 -13.47
C GLU A 94 4.36 -21.03 -13.90
N SER A 95 4.42 -21.97 -12.96
CA SER A 95 4.76 -23.38 -13.25
C SER A 95 3.70 -24.12 -14.06
N SER A 96 2.42 -23.74 -13.95
CA SER A 96 1.34 -24.26 -14.80
C SER A 96 1.36 -23.68 -16.22
N GLY A 97 2.12 -22.61 -16.47
CA GLY A 97 2.16 -21.92 -17.76
C GLY A 97 0.95 -21.01 -18.03
N TYR A 98 0.05 -20.84 -17.06
CA TYR A 98 -1.11 -19.94 -17.17
C TYR A 98 -0.68 -18.47 -17.33
N MET A 99 0.44 -18.08 -16.71
CA MET A 99 1.00 -16.73 -16.79
C MET A 99 1.24 -16.25 -18.23
N ALA A 100 1.71 -17.14 -19.11
CA ALA A 100 1.91 -16.79 -20.53
C ALA A 100 0.57 -16.48 -21.24
N ARG A 101 -0.50 -17.20 -20.91
CA ARG A 101 -1.84 -16.98 -21.49
C ARG A 101 -2.48 -15.71 -20.94
N ALA A 102 -2.36 -15.46 -19.64
CA ALA A 102 -2.84 -14.23 -19.02
C ALA A 102 -2.14 -13.00 -19.62
N ALA A 103 -0.82 -13.07 -19.84
CA ALA A 103 -0.07 -12.01 -20.51
C ALA A 103 -0.56 -11.79 -21.95
N TYR A 104 -0.82 -12.86 -22.72
CA TYR A 104 -1.36 -12.75 -24.08
C TYR A 104 -2.75 -12.10 -24.09
N LEU A 105 -3.66 -12.50 -23.20
CA LEU A 105 -5.01 -11.94 -23.12
C LEU A 105 -4.99 -10.45 -22.73
N MET A 106 -4.06 -10.07 -21.86
CA MET A 106 -3.89 -8.69 -21.40
C MET A 106 -3.08 -7.82 -22.37
N ASP A 107 -2.43 -8.39 -23.39
CA ASP A 107 -1.57 -7.65 -24.31
C ASP A 107 -2.34 -6.53 -25.01
N GLY A 108 -3.57 -6.79 -25.47
CA GLY A 108 -4.41 -5.77 -26.09
C GLY A 108 -4.80 -4.61 -25.16
N VAL A 109 -4.94 -4.85 -23.85
CA VAL A 109 -5.20 -3.79 -22.86
C VAL A 109 -3.92 -3.04 -22.53
N MET A 110 -2.81 -3.75 -22.34
CA MET A 110 -1.50 -3.17 -22.05
C MET A 110 -1.00 -2.31 -23.21
N ALA A 111 -1.21 -2.74 -24.47
CA ALA A 111 -0.82 -2.00 -25.66
C ALA A 111 -1.47 -0.60 -25.73
N LYS A 112 -2.69 -0.44 -25.19
CA LYS A 112 -3.34 0.88 -25.07
C LYS A 112 -2.61 1.81 -24.09
N ALA A 113 -2.06 1.27 -23.01
CA ALA A 113 -1.15 1.99 -22.11
C ALA A 113 0.27 2.11 -22.67
N GLY A 114 0.53 1.53 -23.84
CA GLY A 114 1.84 1.43 -24.45
C GLY A 114 2.72 0.36 -23.82
N LEU A 115 2.23 -0.55 -22.98
CA LEU A 115 3.03 -1.62 -22.36
C LEU A 115 2.82 -2.97 -23.08
N SER A 116 3.71 -3.94 -22.89
CA SER A 116 3.48 -5.32 -23.33
C SER A 116 2.66 -6.09 -22.31
N GLY A 117 2.04 -7.20 -22.73
CA GLY A 117 1.40 -8.16 -21.84
C GLY A 117 2.29 -8.66 -20.69
N LYS A 118 3.63 -8.60 -20.80
CA LYS A 118 4.56 -8.96 -19.71
C LYS A 118 4.49 -8.01 -18.52
N SER A 119 4.11 -6.76 -18.75
CA SER A 119 3.95 -5.76 -17.69
C SER A 119 2.69 -5.96 -16.85
N PHE A 120 1.70 -6.71 -17.35
CA PHE A 120 0.49 -7.01 -16.60
C PHE A 120 0.79 -7.74 -15.28
N LEU A 121 1.67 -8.74 -15.30
CA LEU A 121 1.97 -9.55 -14.12
C LEU A 121 2.55 -8.71 -12.96
N PRO A 122 3.60 -7.88 -13.17
CA PRO A 122 4.10 -6.94 -12.16
C PRO A 122 3.05 -5.96 -11.63
N LEU A 123 2.25 -5.34 -12.51
CA LEU A 123 1.23 -4.37 -12.12
C LEU A 123 0.11 -5.02 -11.31
N PHE A 124 -0.33 -6.18 -11.76
CA PHE A 124 -1.37 -6.92 -11.07
C PHE A 124 -0.90 -7.40 -9.68
N SER A 125 0.34 -7.89 -9.57
CA SER A 125 0.94 -8.23 -8.28
C SER A 125 1.07 -7.02 -7.34
N SER A 126 1.18 -5.81 -7.90
CA SER A 126 1.28 -4.55 -7.13
C SER A 126 -0.01 -4.18 -6.38
N PHE A 127 -1.19 -4.67 -6.82
CA PHE A 127 -2.44 -4.55 -6.05
C PHE A 127 -2.42 -5.33 -4.72
N ALA A 128 -1.65 -6.42 -4.65
CA ALA A 128 -1.39 -7.07 -3.38
C ALA A 128 -0.33 -6.27 -2.62
N CYS A 129 0.87 -6.13 -3.20
CA CYS A 129 1.95 -5.33 -2.64
C CYS A 129 2.89 -4.83 -3.74
N ALA A 130 3.23 -3.54 -3.69
CA ALA A 130 4.10 -2.91 -4.69
C ALA A 130 5.52 -3.50 -4.69
N ILE A 131 6.04 -3.98 -3.55
CA ILE A 131 7.40 -4.55 -3.43
C ILE A 131 7.59 -5.78 -4.34
N PRO A 132 6.83 -6.89 -4.19
CA PRO A 132 6.97 -8.04 -5.06
C PRO A 132 6.59 -7.72 -6.51
N GLY A 133 5.61 -6.83 -6.74
CA GLY A 133 5.25 -6.36 -8.08
C GLY A 133 6.43 -5.70 -8.80
N ILE A 134 7.14 -4.77 -8.13
CA ILE A 134 8.34 -4.12 -8.66
C ILE A 134 9.46 -5.13 -8.92
N MET A 135 9.67 -6.10 -8.02
CA MET A 135 10.69 -7.15 -8.23
C MET A 135 10.35 -8.08 -9.40
N ALA A 136 9.06 -8.31 -9.69
CA ALA A 136 8.61 -9.12 -10.82
C ALA A 136 8.88 -8.46 -12.18
N THR A 137 9.16 -7.15 -12.23
CA THR A 137 9.48 -6.42 -13.47
C THR A 137 10.75 -6.92 -14.17
N ARG A 138 11.56 -7.76 -13.51
CA ARG A 138 12.73 -8.44 -14.09
C ARG A 138 12.39 -9.38 -15.25
N THR A 139 11.12 -9.78 -15.39
CA THR A 139 10.64 -10.60 -16.51
C THR A 139 10.46 -9.78 -17.80
N ILE A 140 10.51 -8.44 -17.70
CA ILE A 140 10.38 -7.52 -18.83
C ILE A 140 11.77 -7.31 -19.47
N GLY A 141 11.88 -7.63 -20.76
CA GLY A 141 13.16 -7.56 -21.49
C GLY A 141 13.59 -6.14 -21.86
N SER A 142 12.65 -5.22 -22.14
CA SER A 142 12.99 -3.81 -22.43
C SER A 142 13.25 -3.07 -21.12
N ALA A 143 14.42 -2.44 -21.01
CA ALA A 143 14.78 -1.61 -19.87
C ALA A 143 13.83 -0.41 -19.69
N LYS A 144 13.36 0.17 -20.81
CA LYS A 144 12.42 1.29 -20.82
C LYS A 144 11.06 0.86 -20.28
N GLU A 145 10.52 -0.24 -20.80
CA GLU A 145 9.24 -0.78 -20.34
C GLU A 145 9.33 -1.19 -18.88
N ARG A 146 10.41 -1.85 -18.48
CA ARG A 146 10.69 -2.21 -17.09
C ARG A 146 10.66 -0.98 -16.19
N LEU A 147 11.34 0.10 -16.56
CA LEU A 147 11.38 1.33 -15.78
C LEU A 147 10.00 1.99 -15.65
N VAL A 148 9.24 2.09 -16.75
CA VAL A 148 7.87 2.64 -16.72
C VAL A 148 7.00 1.82 -15.78
N THR A 149 7.06 0.49 -15.88
CA THR A 149 6.28 -0.41 -15.03
C THR A 149 6.67 -0.30 -13.56
N ILE A 150 7.96 -0.17 -13.23
CA ILE A 150 8.43 0.12 -11.85
C ILE A 150 7.84 1.43 -11.34
N PHE A 151 7.80 2.46 -12.18
CA PHE A 151 7.36 3.81 -11.79
C PHE A 151 5.85 3.87 -11.53
N VAL A 152 5.04 3.20 -12.35
CA VAL A 152 3.58 3.24 -12.22
C VAL A 152 3.01 2.19 -11.25
N ALA A 153 3.80 1.18 -10.88
CA ALA A 153 3.37 0.10 -9.97
C ALA A 153 2.74 0.61 -8.65
N PRO A 154 3.27 1.64 -7.96
CA PRO A 154 2.69 2.06 -6.68
C PRO A 154 1.39 2.88 -6.77
N TRP A 155 0.91 3.20 -7.98
CA TRP A 155 -0.46 3.72 -8.16
C TRP A 155 -1.52 2.63 -8.18
N MET A 156 -1.11 1.36 -8.29
CA MET A 156 -1.98 0.25 -7.95
C MET A 156 -2.17 0.26 -6.43
N SER A 157 -3.39 0.54 -5.97
CA SER A 157 -3.67 0.60 -4.53
C SER A 157 -3.47 -0.77 -3.88
N CYS A 158 -2.40 -0.89 -3.09
CA CYS A 158 -2.08 -2.11 -2.37
C CYS A 158 -2.98 -2.31 -1.14
N SER A 159 -3.05 -3.55 -0.64
CA SER A 159 -3.92 -3.90 0.51
C SER A 159 -3.66 -3.09 1.77
N ALA A 160 -2.42 -2.65 1.99
CA ALA A 160 -2.05 -1.84 3.15
C ALA A 160 -2.74 -0.45 3.18
N ARG A 161 -3.41 -0.02 2.11
CA ARG A 161 -4.22 1.22 2.09
C ARG A 161 -5.65 0.99 2.60
N LEU A 162 -6.11 -0.26 2.67
CA LEU A 162 -7.49 -0.58 3.04
C LEU A 162 -7.89 -0.07 4.43
N PRO A 163 -7.06 -0.14 5.50
CA PRO A 163 -7.46 0.39 6.80
C PRO A 163 -7.81 1.87 6.77
N VAL A 164 -7.05 2.67 6.00
CA VAL A 164 -7.31 4.10 5.82
C VAL A 164 -8.61 4.33 5.06
N TYR A 165 -8.85 3.59 3.98
CA TYR A 165 -10.10 3.68 3.22
C TYR A 165 -11.30 3.24 4.03
N PHE A 166 -11.15 2.18 4.82
CA PHE A 166 -12.20 1.72 5.69
C PHE A 166 -12.44 2.72 6.82
N LEU A 167 -11.47 3.49 7.31
CA LEU A 167 -11.73 4.60 8.24
C LEU A 167 -12.51 5.75 7.55
N ILE A 168 -12.01 6.23 6.41
CA ILE A 168 -12.48 7.48 5.77
C ILE A 168 -13.82 7.31 5.03
N ILE A 169 -14.05 6.20 4.33
CA ILE A 169 -15.24 6.04 3.48
C ILE A 169 -16.56 5.98 4.29
N PRO A 170 -16.66 5.20 5.38
CA PRO A 170 -17.86 5.21 6.23
C PRO A 170 -18.07 6.58 6.90
N LEU A 171 -16.98 7.29 7.24
CA LEU A 171 -17.04 8.66 7.75
C LEU A 171 -17.60 9.64 6.69
N LEU A 172 -17.23 9.46 5.41
CA LEU A 172 -17.75 10.24 4.27
C LEU A 172 -19.23 9.98 4.01
N LEU A 173 -19.66 8.72 4.09
CA LEU A 173 -21.03 8.29 3.78
C LEU A 173 -21.99 8.43 4.97
N HIS A 174 -21.47 8.66 6.18
CA HIS A 174 -22.23 8.59 7.43
C HIS A 174 -22.95 7.24 7.63
N GLU A 175 -22.35 6.16 7.15
CA GLU A 175 -22.88 4.80 7.21
C GLU A 175 -21.91 3.87 7.96
N LYS A 176 -22.40 2.67 8.35
CA LYS A 176 -21.56 1.64 8.95
C LYS A 176 -20.65 0.97 7.91
N GLU A 177 -19.59 0.34 8.40
CA GLU A 177 -18.73 -0.52 7.59
C GLU A 177 -19.51 -1.64 6.89
N GLY A 178 -19.05 -2.03 5.70
CA GLY A 178 -19.59 -3.17 4.96
C GLY A 178 -20.79 -2.86 4.06
N THR A 179 -21.18 -1.59 3.93
CA THR A 179 -22.31 -1.20 3.08
C THR A 179 -21.96 -1.29 1.58
N TRP A 180 -22.92 -1.65 0.72
CA TRP A 180 -22.69 -1.73 -0.75
C TRP A 180 -22.17 -0.43 -1.37
N LYS A 181 -22.55 0.74 -0.81
CA LYS A 181 -22.05 2.04 -1.21
C LYS A 181 -20.54 2.18 -0.97
N GLN A 182 -20.04 1.66 0.15
CA GLN A 182 -18.60 1.62 0.44
C GLN A 182 -17.86 0.80 -0.62
N ALA A 183 -18.42 -0.34 -1.04
CA ALA A 183 -17.84 -1.16 -2.10
C ALA A 183 -17.76 -0.39 -3.44
N LEU A 184 -18.77 0.40 -3.79
CA LEU A 184 -18.74 1.24 -5.00
C LEU A 184 -17.69 2.35 -4.93
N VAL A 185 -17.55 3.02 -3.78
CA VAL A 185 -16.52 4.05 -3.59
C VAL A 185 -15.12 3.42 -3.68
N LEU A 186 -14.90 2.27 -3.04
CA LEU A 186 -13.65 1.51 -3.15
C LEU A 186 -13.36 1.12 -4.60
N PHE A 187 -14.36 0.59 -5.32
CA PHE A 187 -14.19 0.28 -6.74
C PHE A 187 -13.79 1.52 -7.55
N GLY A 188 -14.43 2.67 -7.30
CA GLY A 188 -14.08 3.94 -7.93
C GLY A 188 -12.64 4.36 -7.63
N ILE A 189 -12.20 4.26 -6.38
CA ILE A 189 -10.83 4.56 -5.96
C ILE A 189 -9.81 3.69 -6.71
N TYR A 190 -10.03 2.37 -6.75
CA TYR A 190 -9.15 1.44 -7.46
C TYR A 190 -9.15 1.69 -8.97
N ALA A 191 -10.30 2.00 -9.56
CA ALA A 191 -10.43 2.34 -10.96
C ALA A 191 -9.66 3.63 -11.30
N VAL A 192 -9.82 4.69 -10.52
CA VAL A 192 -9.12 5.97 -10.72
C VAL A 192 -7.60 5.81 -10.62
N GLY A 193 -7.10 5.06 -9.61
CA GLY A 193 -5.68 4.76 -9.49
C GLY A 193 -5.12 4.00 -10.69
N THR A 194 -5.83 2.95 -11.12
CA THR A 194 -5.43 2.12 -12.27
C THR A 194 -5.44 2.90 -13.59
N LEU A 195 -6.50 3.68 -13.84
CA LEU A 195 -6.63 4.50 -15.04
C LEU A 195 -5.53 5.56 -15.12
N THR A 196 -5.27 6.25 -14.01
CA THR A 196 -4.20 7.24 -13.93
C THR A 196 -2.83 6.61 -14.14
N ALA A 197 -2.58 5.42 -13.58
CA ALA A 197 -1.36 4.66 -13.81
C ALA A 197 -1.15 4.35 -15.30
N PHE A 198 -2.20 3.95 -16.02
CA PHE A 198 -2.12 3.66 -17.45
C PHE A 198 -1.90 4.92 -18.30
N ILE A 199 -2.57 6.02 -17.96
CA ILE A 199 -2.38 7.31 -18.64
C ILE A 199 -0.93 7.77 -18.51
N ILE A 200 -0.38 7.71 -17.30
CA ILE A 200 0.99 8.14 -17.05
C ILE A 200 2.00 7.15 -17.62
N ALA A 201 1.72 5.84 -17.59
CA ALA A 201 2.56 4.85 -18.28
C ALA A 201 2.72 5.21 -19.76
N ARG A 202 1.62 5.56 -20.42
CA ARG A 202 1.62 5.99 -21.82
C ARG A 202 2.42 7.29 -22.02
N LEU A 203 2.24 8.27 -21.14
CA LEU A 203 2.94 9.55 -21.19
C LEU A 203 4.46 9.39 -20.98
N LEU A 204 4.86 8.62 -19.97
CA LEU A 204 6.28 8.34 -19.68
C LEU A 204 6.92 7.54 -20.80
N ARG A 205 6.23 6.53 -21.34
CA ARG A 205 6.77 5.75 -22.46
C ARG A 205 6.97 6.61 -23.70
N GLY A 206 6.11 7.60 -23.95
CA GLY A 206 6.32 8.57 -25.03
C GLY A 206 7.51 9.51 -24.82
N ARG A 207 7.91 9.78 -23.56
CA ARG A 207 8.99 10.73 -23.21
C ARG A 207 10.38 10.09 -23.12
N LEU A 208 10.47 8.77 -22.94
CA LEU A 208 11.72 8.04 -22.64
C LEU A 208 12.56 7.63 -23.89
N GLY A 209 12.46 8.34 -25.02
CA GLY A 209 13.23 8.05 -26.26
C GLY A 209 12.77 6.80 -27.02
N GLU A 210 13.49 6.38 -28.06
CA GLU A 210 13.19 5.14 -28.83
C GLU A 210 13.65 3.87 -28.09
N ASP A 211 12.88 2.78 -28.22
CA ASP A 211 13.23 1.46 -27.67
C ASP A 211 14.41 0.86 -28.46
N VAL A 212 15.55 0.57 -27.80
CA VAL A 212 16.73 -0.07 -28.42
C VAL A 212 16.43 -1.49 -28.92
N THR A 213 15.38 -2.12 -28.39
CA THR A 213 14.88 -3.43 -28.82
C THR A 213 13.38 -3.33 -29.16
N SER A 214 13.06 -3.20 -30.45
CA SER A 214 11.72 -3.42 -31.00
C SER A 214 11.40 -4.93 -30.97
N GLY A 215 11.18 -5.44 -29.76
CA GLY A 215 10.76 -6.81 -29.56
C GLY A 215 9.35 -6.99 -30.09
N HIS A 216 9.22 -7.52 -31.31
CA HIS A 216 8.00 -8.22 -31.72
C HIS A 216 7.70 -9.21 -30.59
N PHE A 217 6.53 -9.07 -29.96
CA PHE A 217 6.10 -9.96 -28.87
C PHE A 217 5.77 -11.33 -29.45
N LEU A 218 6.82 -12.07 -29.82
CA LEU A 218 6.72 -13.47 -30.22
C LEU A 218 6.75 -14.29 -28.92
N LEU A 219 5.58 -14.44 -28.30
CA LEU A 219 5.42 -15.29 -27.13
C LEU A 219 5.21 -16.72 -27.60
N GLU A 220 6.26 -17.52 -27.68
CA GLU A 220 6.11 -18.97 -27.80
C GLU A 220 5.38 -19.47 -26.56
N LEU A 221 4.13 -19.92 -26.73
CA LEU A 221 3.30 -20.41 -25.63
C LEU A 221 3.92 -21.69 -25.07
N PRO A 222 4.43 -21.71 -23.82
CA PRO A 222 5.04 -22.91 -23.27
C PRO A 222 3.97 -24.00 -23.07
N PRO A 223 4.30 -25.29 -23.23
CA PRO A 223 3.35 -26.37 -22.96
C PRO A 223 2.95 -26.40 -21.48
N TYR A 224 1.72 -26.82 -21.16
CA TYR A 224 1.29 -27.02 -19.78
C TYR A 224 2.22 -28.00 -19.06
N ARG A 225 2.69 -27.60 -17.88
CA ARG A 225 3.51 -28.45 -17.00
C ARG A 225 2.79 -28.63 -15.67
N LYS A 226 2.96 -29.80 -15.05
CA LYS A 226 2.50 -30.00 -13.68
C LYS A 226 3.36 -29.13 -12.74
N PRO A 227 2.76 -28.52 -11.69
CA PRO A 227 3.50 -27.67 -10.78
C PRO A 227 4.61 -28.47 -10.09
N GLN A 228 5.83 -27.96 -10.16
CA GLN A 228 6.99 -28.55 -9.50
C GLN A 228 7.03 -28.06 -8.05
N TRP A 229 6.39 -28.79 -7.14
CA TRP A 229 6.25 -28.39 -5.73
C TRP A 229 7.59 -28.07 -5.05
N SER A 230 8.67 -28.78 -5.37
CA SER A 230 10.01 -28.50 -4.83
C SER A 230 10.57 -27.15 -5.28
N TYR A 231 10.31 -26.75 -6.54
CA TYR A 231 10.70 -25.44 -7.05
C TYR A 231 9.89 -24.34 -6.38
N ILE A 232 8.56 -24.53 -6.28
CA ILE A 232 7.66 -23.57 -5.67
C ILE A 232 8.02 -23.35 -4.19
N ALA A 233 8.26 -24.41 -3.42
CA ALA A 233 8.63 -24.31 -2.02
C ALA A 233 9.94 -23.54 -1.80
N ARG A 234 10.99 -23.86 -2.59
CA ARG A 234 12.28 -23.14 -2.52
C ARG A 234 12.09 -21.67 -2.92
N HIS A 235 11.34 -21.40 -3.99
CA HIS A 235 11.06 -20.04 -4.43
C HIS A 235 10.35 -19.23 -3.35
N VAL A 236 9.32 -19.79 -2.72
CA VAL A 236 8.57 -19.13 -1.64
C VAL A 236 9.48 -18.85 -0.45
N LEU A 237 10.30 -19.82 -0.03
CA LEU A 237 11.24 -19.66 1.08
C LEU A 237 12.30 -18.59 0.79
N ASP A 238 12.93 -18.64 -0.39
CA ASP A 238 13.94 -17.65 -0.78
C ASP A 238 13.37 -16.22 -0.80
N ARG A 239 12.13 -16.07 -1.27
CA ARG A 239 11.44 -14.78 -1.29
C ARG A 239 11.05 -14.32 0.11
N ALA A 240 10.53 -15.20 0.96
CA ALA A 240 10.20 -14.93 2.34
C ALA A 240 11.43 -14.48 3.15
N PHE A 241 12.55 -15.21 3.07
CA PHE A 241 13.80 -14.82 3.72
C PHE A 241 14.39 -13.53 3.15
N SER A 242 14.34 -13.35 1.83
CA SER A 242 14.78 -12.10 1.20
C SER A 242 13.95 -10.91 1.69
N PHE A 243 12.65 -11.08 1.89
CA PHE A 243 11.79 -10.04 2.45
C PHE A 243 12.18 -9.73 3.91
N LEU A 244 12.25 -10.75 4.76
CA LEU A 244 12.56 -10.59 6.19
C LEU A 244 13.93 -9.93 6.40
N LYS A 245 14.96 -10.35 5.65
CA LYS A 245 16.32 -9.80 5.81
C LYS A 245 16.50 -8.41 5.20
N LYS A 246 15.81 -8.08 4.10
CA LYS A 246 16.04 -6.81 3.38
C LYS A 246 15.02 -5.75 3.77
N ALA A 247 13.74 -6.08 3.69
CA ALA A 247 12.67 -5.17 4.08
C ALA A 247 12.61 -5.06 5.60
N GLY A 248 12.75 -6.18 6.32
CA GLY A 248 12.67 -6.17 7.78
C GLY A 248 13.75 -5.34 8.47
N THR A 249 15.02 -5.40 8.03
CA THR A 249 16.08 -4.55 8.61
C THR A 249 15.84 -3.06 8.34
N LEU A 250 15.31 -2.71 7.16
CA LEU A 250 15.00 -1.33 6.83
C LEU A 250 13.79 -0.82 7.62
N ILE A 251 12.73 -1.64 7.75
CA ILE A 251 11.54 -1.30 8.53
C ILE A 251 11.88 -1.18 10.01
N LEU A 252 12.68 -2.08 10.57
CA LEU A 252 13.16 -1.99 11.95
C LEU A 252 13.97 -0.70 12.21
N GLY A 253 14.89 -0.37 11.31
CA GLY A 253 15.65 0.88 11.42
C GLY A 253 14.74 2.11 11.40
N LEU A 254 13.72 2.07 10.55
CA LEU A 254 12.74 3.13 10.43
C LEU A 254 11.78 3.18 11.63
N SER A 255 11.37 2.04 12.20
CA SER A 255 10.48 1.98 13.38
C SER A 255 11.17 2.54 14.61
N ILE A 256 12.45 2.22 14.82
CA ILE A 256 13.26 2.80 15.90
C ILE A 256 13.42 4.32 15.72
N LEU A 257 13.70 4.76 14.50
CA LEU A 257 13.82 6.19 14.18
C LEU A 257 12.50 6.94 14.39
N LEU A 258 11.39 6.38 13.92
CA LEU A 258 10.07 6.95 14.15
C LEU A 258 9.69 6.96 15.63
N TRP A 259 9.94 5.87 16.35
CA TRP A 259 9.74 5.82 17.79
C TRP A 259 10.51 6.96 18.47
N ALA A 260 11.77 7.18 18.10
CA ALA A 260 12.56 8.26 18.67
C ALA A 260 11.96 9.64 18.35
N LEU A 261 11.52 9.86 17.11
CA LEU A 261 10.90 11.11 16.68
C LEU A 261 9.51 11.36 17.30
N ASN A 262 8.74 10.30 17.56
CA ASN A 262 7.43 10.37 18.22
C ASN A 262 7.56 10.51 19.73
N THR A 263 8.66 10.01 20.33
CA THR A 263 8.86 10.01 21.79
C THR A 263 9.58 11.27 22.28
N TYR A 264 10.52 11.80 21.49
CA TYR A 264 11.36 12.91 21.90
C TYR A 264 11.05 14.21 21.15
N PRO A 265 11.10 15.37 21.81
CA PRO A 265 11.38 15.58 23.24
C PRO A 265 10.21 15.16 24.13
N LYS A 266 10.51 14.50 25.25
CA LYS A 266 9.51 14.13 26.25
C LYS A 266 9.02 15.36 27.00
N THR A 267 7.71 15.43 27.20
CA THR A 267 7.08 16.38 28.11
C THR A 267 6.63 15.62 29.36
N ASP A 268 6.88 16.16 30.55
CA ASP A 268 6.51 15.56 31.85
C ASP A 268 5.00 15.46 32.11
N ASP A 269 4.17 15.89 31.16
CA ASP A 269 2.75 16.20 31.38
C ASP A 269 1.82 14.95 31.42
N GLY A 270 2.34 13.72 31.38
CA GLY A 270 1.56 12.46 31.48
C GLY A 270 0.54 12.17 30.36
N ASP A 271 0.17 13.16 29.56
CA ASP A 271 -0.78 13.08 28.45
C ASP A 271 -0.08 12.69 27.15
N GLN A 272 -0.37 11.49 26.65
CA GLN A 272 0.25 10.94 25.44
C GLN A 272 -0.02 11.77 24.18
N ALA A 273 -1.19 12.41 24.06
CA ALA A 273 -1.47 13.21 22.88
C ALA A 273 -0.71 14.54 22.89
N LYS A 274 -0.53 15.14 24.07
CA LYS A 274 0.38 16.30 24.22
C LYS A 274 1.84 15.88 24.00
N GLY A 275 2.22 14.69 24.45
CA GLY A 275 3.53 14.11 24.16
C GLY A 275 3.78 14.00 22.65
N LEU A 276 2.82 13.43 21.91
CA LEU A 276 2.93 13.29 20.46
C LEU A 276 2.91 14.64 19.73
N SER A 277 2.10 15.62 20.17
CA SER A 277 2.08 16.95 19.54
C SER A 277 3.37 17.75 19.78
N ASN A 278 3.99 17.59 20.96
CA ASN A 278 5.24 18.25 21.32
C ASN A 278 6.50 17.51 20.85
N SER A 279 6.35 16.23 20.46
CA SER A 279 7.41 15.40 19.88
C SER A 279 8.02 16.03 18.63
N ALA A 280 9.21 15.59 18.23
CA ALA A 280 9.85 16.05 17.00
C ALA A 280 8.95 15.79 15.79
N MET A 281 8.24 14.67 15.75
CA MET A 281 7.25 14.37 14.71
C MET A 281 6.06 15.34 14.73
N GLY A 282 5.54 15.64 15.93
CA GLY A 282 4.47 16.62 16.14
C GLY A 282 4.85 18.02 15.67
N ARG A 283 6.07 18.45 15.99
CA ARG A 283 6.66 19.72 15.53
C ARG A 283 6.86 19.76 14.02
N ILE A 284 7.33 18.66 13.41
CA ILE A 284 7.42 18.57 11.94
C ILE A 284 6.02 18.69 11.33
N GLY A 285 5.00 18.10 11.93
CA GLY A 285 3.62 18.28 11.50
C GLY A 285 3.13 19.72 11.59
N ALA A 286 3.49 20.47 12.64
CA ALA A 286 3.20 21.90 12.75
C ALA A 286 3.93 22.73 11.67
N VAL A 287 5.16 22.34 11.28
CA VAL A 287 5.88 22.96 10.16
C VAL A 287 5.25 22.61 8.81
N ILE A 288 4.66 21.42 8.68
CA ILE A 288 3.94 20.97 7.49
C ILE A 288 2.52 21.53 7.42
N GLU A 289 1.93 21.94 8.54
CA GLU A 289 0.58 22.53 8.63
C GLU A 289 0.28 23.58 7.53
N PRO A 290 1.12 24.60 7.27
CA PRO A 290 0.86 25.58 6.22
C PRO A 290 0.80 24.96 4.82
N VAL A 291 1.50 23.84 4.60
CA VAL A 291 1.49 23.11 3.34
C VAL A 291 0.23 22.26 3.21
N VAL A 292 -0.26 21.67 4.31
CA VAL A 292 -1.43 20.76 4.29
C VAL A 292 -2.78 21.47 4.47
N LYS A 293 -2.81 22.64 5.10
CA LYS A 293 -4.01 23.45 5.33
C LYS A 293 -4.75 23.83 4.03
N PRO A 294 -4.08 24.18 2.91
CA PRO A 294 -4.73 24.39 1.62
C PRO A 294 -5.47 23.16 1.05
N LEU A 295 -5.19 21.95 1.53
CA LEU A 295 -5.90 20.74 1.11
C LEU A 295 -7.10 20.40 2.01
N GLY A 296 -7.34 21.22 3.05
CA GLY A 296 -8.39 20.99 4.04
C GLY A 296 -7.97 20.12 5.23
N PHE A 297 -6.68 19.90 5.42
CA PHE A 297 -6.15 19.06 6.50
C PHE A 297 -5.65 19.93 7.67
N ASP A 298 -5.89 19.50 8.89
CA ASP A 298 -5.36 20.12 10.11
C ASP A 298 -3.96 19.61 10.43
N GLY A 299 -3.30 20.23 11.41
CA GLY A 299 -1.97 19.80 11.85
C GLY A 299 -1.93 18.33 12.30
N LYS A 300 -3.02 17.82 12.89
CA LYS A 300 -3.13 16.41 13.31
C LYS A 300 -3.23 15.45 12.12
N MET A 301 -3.95 15.80 11.07
CA MET A 301 -3.89 15.08 9.79
C MET A 301 -2.51 15.14 9.18
N GLY A 302 -1.85 16.30 9.21
CA GLY A 302 -0.47 16.45 8.74
C GLY A 302 0.51 15.51 9.45
N THR A 303 0.47 15.46 10.79
CA THR A 303 1.31 14.55 11.58
C THR A 303 0.99 13.09 11.28
N ALA A 304 -0.29 12.70 11.21
CA ALA A 304 -0.67 11.32 10.92
C ALA A 304 -0.29 10.89 9.48
N ILE A 305 -0.41 11.78 8.50
CA ILE A 305 0.08 11.53 7.14
C ILE A 305 1.59 11.33 7.16
N LEU A 306 2.33 12.10 7.95
CA LEU A 306 3.78 11.97 8.04
C LEU A 306 4.21 10.65 8.69
N THR A 307 3.56 10.24 9.78
CA THR A 307 3.82 8.94 10.42
C THR A 307 3.47 7.77 9.50
N SER A 308 2.47 7.93 8.63
CA SER A 308 2.08 6.90 7.66
C SER A 308 3.15 6.55 6.60
N PHE A 309 4.20 7.37 6.44
CA PHE A 309 5.28 7.08 5.49
C PHE A 309 6.13 5.87 5.89
N ALA A 310 6.17 5.53 7.18
CA ALA A 310 6.87 4.32 7.61
C ALA A 310 6.03 3.06 7.50
N ALA A 311 4.78 3.13 7.94
CA ALA A 311 3.81 2.05 7.82
C ALA A 311 2.43 2.68 7.60
N ARG A 312 1.71 2.22 6.57
CA ARG A 312 0.47 2.86 6.13
C ARG A 312 -0.66 2.62 7.12
N GLU A 313 -0.67 1.48 7.81
CA GLU A 313 -1.60 1.19 8.91
C GLU A 313 -1.44 2.14 10.12
N VAL A 314 -0.25 2.72 10.32
CA VAL A 314 0.04 3.63 11.44
C VAL A 314 -0.74 4.93 11.34
N PHE A 315 -1.31 5.25 10.17
CA PHE A 315 -2.21 6.41 10.03
C PHE A 315 -3.41 6.31 10.98
N VAL A 316 -4.08 5.16 11.04
CA VAL A 316 -5.29 4.97 11.85
C VAL A 316 -4.95 4.99 13.34
N SER A 317 -3.88 4.31 13.74
CA SER A 317 -3.40 4.34 15.14
C SER A 317 -2.93 5.74 15.56
N SER A 318 -2.19 6.46 14.70
CA SER A 318 -1.79 7.85 14.96
C SER A 318 -2.99 8.77 15.14
N MET A 319 -4.04 8.58 14.34
CA MET A 319 -5.31 9.29 14.50
C MET A 319 -5.99 8.95 15.82
N GLY A 320 -6.00 7.67 16.23
CA GLY A 320 -6.47 7.24 17.55
C GLY A 320 -5.77 7.98 18.70
N ILE A 321 -4.43 8.02 18.68
CA ILE A 321 -3.62 8.68 19.70
C ILE A 321 -3.88 10.21 19.72
N LEU A 322 -3.92 10.86 18.55
CA LEU A 322 -4.09 12.32 18.43
C LEU A 322 -5.50 12.82 18.81
N TYR A 323 -6.50 11.95 18.74
CA TYR A 323 -7.88 12.23 19.12
C TYR A 323 -8.30 11.53 20.42
N HIS A 324 -7.34 11.04 21.21
CA HIS A 324 -7.56 10.43 22.53
C HIS A 324 -8.59 9.30 22.52
N VAL A 325 -8.50 8.42 21.54
CA VAL A 325 -9.37 7.24 21.43
C VAL A 325 -8.67 6.06 22.07
N ASP A 326 -9.32 5.44 23.04
CA ASP A 326 -8.84 4.19 23.64
C ASP A 326 -8.91 3.05 22.63
N GLU A 327 -7.76 2.40 22.39
CA GLU A 327 -7.68 1.18 21.58
C GLU A 327 -8.40 0.02 22.31
N THR A 328 -9.20 -0.74 21.57
CA THR A 328 -9.88 -1.95 22.06
C THR A 328 -9.32 -3.19 21.37
N GLU A 329 -9.52 -4.37 21.98
CA GLU A 329 -9.13 -5.67 21.40
C GLU A 329 -9.74 -5.91 20.01
N ASP A 330 -10.89 -5.29 19.72
CA ASP A 330 -11.53 -5.30 18.41
C ASP A 330 -11.13 -4.05 17.60
N GLU A 331 -10.42 -4.25 16.48
CA GLU A 331 -10.00 -3.18 15.57
C GLU A 331 -11.19 -2.45 14.92
N GLU A 332 -12.31 -3.14 14.65
CA GLU A 332 -13.52 -2.55 14.07
C GLU A 332 -14.15 -1.58 15.07
N GLN A 333 -14.26 -2.00 16.34
CA GLN A 333 -14.77 -1.15 17.42
C GLN A 333 -13.88 0.06 17.69
N THR A 334 -12.56 -0.11 17.65
CA THR A 334 -11.60 1.01 17.78
C THR A 334 -11.84 2.05 16.68
N ARG A 335 -12.04 1.58 15.44
CA ARG A 335 -12.28 2.44 14.28
C ARG A 335 -13.65 3.13 14.35
N ASP A 336 -14.68 2.48 14.87
CA ASP A 336 -15.98 3.09 15.13
C ASP A 336 -15.90 4.22 16.17
N LYS A 337 -15.26 3.96 17.31
CA LYS A 337 -15.01 5.01 18.33
C LYS A 337 -14.24 6.19 17.76
N LEU A 338 -13.21 5.90 16.95
CA LEU A 338 -12.44 6.93 16.28
C LEU A 338 -13.32 7.75 15.34
N ARG A 339 -14.16 7.13 14.50
CA ARG A 339 -15.08 7.87 13.62
C ARG A 339 -15.98 8.81 14.39
N ASP A 340 -16.51 8.38 15.52
CA ASP A 340 -17.41 9.21 16.33
C ASP A 340 -16.68 10.42 16.92
N GLN A 341 -15.42 10.27 17.32
CA GLN A 341 -14.57 11.42 17.68
C GLN A 341 -14.26 12.32 16.49
N LEU A 342 -13.93 11.75 15.33
CA LEU A 342 -13.62 12.54 14.12
C LEU A 342 -14.83 13.35 13.64
N LYS A 343 -16.07 12.86 13.79
CA LYS A 343 -17.29 13.62 13.44
C LYS A 343 -17.46 14.89 14.28
N THR A 344 -16.99 14.88 15.53
CA THR A 344 -17.13 16.03 16.45
C THR A 344 -15.94 16.98 16.38
N ALA A 345 -14.86 16.59 15.71
CA ALA A 345 -13.64 17.38 15.58
C ALA A 345 -13.87 18.68 14.79
N LYS A 346 -13.52 19.81 15.42
CA LYS A 346 -13.67 21.16 14.88
C LYS A 346 -12.34 21.89 14.83
N TRP A 347 -12.18 22.73 13.82
CA TRP A 347 -11.11 23.72 13.72
C TRP A 347 -11.19 24.68 14.91
N PRO A 348 -10.10 25.40 15.25
CA PRO A 348 -10.13 26.49 16.23
C PRO A 348 -11.21 27.54 15.94
N ASP A 349 -11.55 27.72 14.66
CA ASP A 349 -12.61 28.62 14.18
C ASP A 349 -14.04 28.04 14.29
N GLY A 350 -14.21 26.86 14.91
CA GLY A 350 -15.51 26.21 15.13
C GLY A 350 -16.10 25.42 13.96
N ARG A 351 -15.46 25.46 12.77
CA ARG A 351 -15.88 24.71 11.58
C ARG A 351 -15.54 23.22 11.71
N PRO A 352 -16.34 22.28 11.18
CA PRO A 352 -15.98 20.86 11.18
C PRO A 352 -14.69 20.63 10.39
N ILE A 353 -13.79 19.80 10.92
CA ILE A 353 -12.53 19.45 10.26
C ILE A 353 -12.78 18.47 9.12
N PHE A 354 -13.58 17.44 9.39
CA PHE A 354 -13.90 16.37 8.46
C PHE A 354 -15.19 16.71 7.70
N THR A 355 -15.07 17.58 6.69
CA THR A 355 -16.13 17.81 5.71
C THR A 355 -16.06 16.78 4.60
N THR A 356 -17.14 16.62 3.83
CA THR A 356 -17.14 15.76 2.63
C THR A 356 -15.97 16.09 1.71
N LEU A 357 -15.64 17.38 1.56
CA LEU A 357 -14.57 17.84 0.70
C LEU A 357 -13.17 17.51 1.25
N SER A 358 -12.93 17.68 2.56
CA SER A 358 -11.64 17.31 3.16
C SER A 358 -11.44 15.79 3.14
N LEU A 359 -12.49 15.00 3.33
CA LEU A 359 -12.44 13.54 3.23
C LEU A 359 -12.14 13.07 1.80
N ILE A 360 -12.79 13.63 0.77
CA ILE A 360 -12.48 13.29 -0.63
C ILE A 360 -11.06 13.73 -0.98
N SER A 361 -10.65 14.93 -0.55
CA SER A 361 -9.28 15.42 -0.71
C SER A 361 -8.26 14.45 -0.09
N LEU A 362 -8.53 13.95 1.12
CA LEU A 362 -7.68 12.99 1.82
C LEU A 362 -7.63 11.65 1.07
N LEU A 363 -8.77 11.13 0.59
CA LEU A 363 -8.80 9.92 -0.23
C LEU A 363 -7.91 10.08 -1.47
N VAL A 364 -8.04 11.19 -2.19
CA VAL A 364 -7.25 11.48 -3.40
C VAL A 364 -5.75 11.54 -3.08
N PHE A 365 -5.38 12.13 -1.95
CA PHE A 365 -4.00 12.13 -1.49
C PHE A 365 -3.48 10.70 -1.28
N PHE A 366 -4.23 9.85 -0.57
CA PHE A 366 -3.84 8.44 -0.32
C PHE A 366 -3.84 7.56 -1.57
N ILE A 367 -4.62 7.88 -2.61
CA ILE A 367 -4.58 7.18 -3.90
C ILE A 367 -3.22 7.36 -4.58
N TYR A 368 -2.71 8.60 -4.59
CA TYR A 368 -1.55 8.95 -5.39
C TYR A 368 -0.22 8.99 -4.62
N ALA A 369 -0.25 9.24 -3.32
CA ALA A 369 0.97 9.43 -2.53
C ALA A 369 1.77 8.13 -2.36
N LEU A 370 3.10 8.24 -2.50
CA LEU A 370 4.04 7.14 -2.27
C LEU A 370 4.42 7.05 -0.79
N GLN A 371 3.48 6.60 0.05
CA GLN A 371 3.67 6.47 1.51
C GLN A 371 4.30 5.12 1.90
N CYS A 372 5.28 4.62 1.15
CA CYS A 372 5.94 3.36 1.51
C CYS A 372 7.43 3.49 1.23
N LEU A 373 8.19 3.92 2.24
CA LEU A 373 9.65 4.04 2.15
C LEU A 373 10.34 2.72 1.73
N PRO A 374 9.90 1.53 2.19
CA PRO A 374 10.40 0.27 1.66
C PRO A 374 10.21 0.11 0.14
N THR A 375 9.12 0.64 -0.42
CA THR A 375 8.89 0.62 -1.87
C THR A 375 9.95 1.45 -2.59
N SER A 376 10.24 2.67 -2.12
CA SER A 376 11.29 3.53 -2.68
C SER A 376 12.68 2.87 -2.65
N ALA A 377 12.99 2.13 -1.58
CA ALA A 377 14.24 1.38 -1.48
C ALA A 377 14.33 0.23 -2.50
N VAL A 378 13.21 -0.45 -2.77
CA VAL A 378 13.13 -1.50 -3.79
C VAL A 378 13.22 -0.89 -5.20
N VAL A 379 12.59 0.26 -5.44
CA VAL A 379 12.75 1.03 -6.69
C VAL A 379 14.22 1.38 -6.92
N LEU A 380 14.91 1.91 -5.90
CA LEU A 380 16.35 2.22 -5.98
C LEU A 380 17.15 1.00 -6.43
N ARG A 381 16.86 -0.16 -5.85
CA ARG A 381 17.55 -1.41 -6.15
C ARG A 381 17.25 -1.93 -7.56
N GLU A 382 16.00 -1.88 -8.01
CA GLU A 382 15.60 -2.41 -9.30
C GLU A 382 15.90 -1.46 -10.48
N SER A 383 15.85 -0.15 -10.24
CA SER A 383 16.23 0.88 -11.22
C SER A 383 17.73 1.15 -11.29
N GLY A 384 18.48 0.78 -10.24
CA GLY A 384 19.93 1.02 -10.14
C GLY A 384 20.31 2.49 -9.97
N SER A 385 19.36 3.40 -9.70
CA SER A 385 19.64 4.83 -9.58
C SER A 385 18.82 5.52 -8.50
N TRP A 386 19.50 6.29 -7.65
CA TRP A 386 18.84 7.15 -6.66
C TRP A 386 17.97 8.24 -7.30
N LYS A 387 18.35 8.68 -8.51
CA LYS A 387 17.57 9.68 -9.26
C LYS A 387 16.16 9.18 -9.57
N TRP A 388 16.02 7.90 -9.93
CA TRP A 388 14.72 7.29 -10.23
C TRP A 388 13.86 7.09 -8.97
N ALA A 389 14.45 6.59 -7.88
CA ALA A 389 13.74 6.39 -6.62
C ALA A 389 13.27 7.72 -6.00
N LEU A 390 14.16 8.71 -5.91
CA LEU A 390 13.81 10.03 -5.38
C LEU A 390 12.86 10.77 -6.33
N GLY A 391 13.11 10.69 -7.64
CA GLY A 391 12.23 11.26 -8.65
C GLY A 391 10.82 10.70 -8.56
N GLN A 392 10.66 9.39 -8.39
CA GLN A 392 9.36 8.76 -8.19
C GLN A 392 8.68 9.22 -6.90
N PHE A 393 9.40 9.24 -5.78
CA PHE A 393 8.87 9.69 -4.50
C PHE A 393 8.37 11.15 -4.56
N VAL A 394 9.20 12.06 -5.06
CA VAL A 394 8.87 13.48 -5.19
C VAL A 394 7.73 13.68 -6.19
N PHE A 395 7.79 13.03 -7.34
CA PHE A 395 6.76 13.18 -8.37
C PHE A 395 5.39 12.66 -7.90
N MET A 396 5.32 11.48 -7.30
CA MET A 396 4.05 10.91 -6.85
C MET A 396 3.47 11.71 -5.68
N THR A 397 4.30 12.16 -4.74
CA THR A 397 3.87 13.00 -3.61
C THR A 397 3.43 14.39 -4.08
N GLY A 398 4.17 15.01 -5.00
CA GLY A 398 3.78 16.28 -5.62
C GLY A 398 2.51 16.17 -6.45
N PHE A 399 2.34 15.08 -7.21
CA PHE A 399 1.11 14.80 -7.94
C PHE A 399 -0.07 14.61 -6.99
N ALA A 400 0.10 13.86 -5.91
CA ALA A 400 -0.91 13.68 -4.87
C ALA A 400 -1.34 15.00 -4.23
N TYR A 401 -0.35 15.85 -3.90
CA TYR A 401 -0.57 17.19 -3.37
C TYR A 401 -1.41 18.05 -4.32
N VAL A 402 -0.99 18.16 -5.59
CA VAL A 402 -1.67 18.98 -6.58
C VAL A 402 -3.09 18.45 -6.87
N ALA A 403 -3.25 17.12 -6.98
CA ALA A 403 -4.56 16.52 -7.21
C ALA A 403 -5.51 16.76 -6.02
N SER A 404 -5.04 16.58 -4.79
CA SER A 404 -5.83 16.82 -3.58
C SER A 404 -6.15 18.31 -3.40
N LEU A 405 -5.21 19.21 -3.71
CA LEU A 405 -5.44 20.66 -3.70
C LEU A 405 -6.47 21.07 -4.75
N ALA A 406 -6.37 20.55 -5.97
CA ALA A 406 -7.32 20.82 -7.04
C ALA A 406 -8.74 20.37 -6.66
N VAL A 407 -8.87 19.21 -6.00
CA VAL A 407 -10.15 18.72 -5.49
C VAL A 407 -10.69 19.62 -4.39
N PHE A 408 -9.88 19.97 -3.39
CA PHE A 408 -10.34 20.78 -2.26
C PHE A 408 -10.67 22.23 -2.67
N GLN A 409 -9.78 22.89 -3.40
CA GLN A 409 -10.02 24.28 -3.83
C GLN A 409 -11.08 24.34 -4.93
N GLY A 410 -11.09 23.37 -5.85
CA GLY A 410 -12.11 23.25 -6.88
C GLY A 410 -13.50 23.03 -6.30
N GLY A 411 -13.65 22.12 -5.32
CA GLY A 411 -14.93 21.91 -4.64
C GLY A 411 -15.41 23.14 -3.87
N LYS A 412 -14.50 23.86 -3.20
CA LYS A 412 -14.81 25.10 -2.50
C LYS A 412 -15.28 26.20 -3.47
N LEU A 413 -14.70 26.30 -4.66
CA LEU A 413 -15.14 27.21 -5.72
C LEU A 413 -16.52 26.84 -6.28
N LEU A 414 -16.87 25.55 -6.28
CA LEU A 414 -18.19 25.06 -6.68
C LEU A 414 -19.26 25.22 -5.57
N GLY A 415 -18.88 25.78 -4.41
CA GLY A 415 -19.81 26.05 -3.31
C GLY A 415 -20.04 24.87 -2.35
N PHE A 416 -19.19 23.84 -2.40
CA PHE A 416 -19.19 22.74 -1.43
C PHE A 416 -18.43 23.05 -0.14
#